data_AF-A0AAW0H750-F1
#
_entry.id   AF-A0AAW0H750-F1
#
_cell.length_a   1.000
_cell.length_b   1.000
_cell.length_c   1.000
_cell.angle_alpha   90.00
_cell.angle_beta   90.00
_cell.angle_gamma   90.00
#
_symmetry.space_group_name_H-M   'P 1'
#
loop_
_entity.id
_entity.type
_entity.pdbx_description
1 polymer ?
#
loop_
_entity_poly.entity_id
_entity_poly.type
_entity_poly.pdbx_seq_one_letter_code
_entity_poly.pdbx_strand_id
1 'polypeptide(L)'
;MAGSLPWLANRSLWGWMPLACRSFSLGVPLLTRVRLTLPPPRVVDRWNEKRALFGVYDNIGILGNFEKHPKELIKGPVWLRGWRGNELQRCIRKKKMVGSRMFAEDLHNLNKRIRYLYKHFNRHGKYR
;
A
#
# COMPACT_ATOMS: atom_id res chain seq x y z
N MET A 1 -69.13 -5.10 -39.85
CA MET A 1 -69.16 -6.27 -38.93
C MET A 1 -67.74 -6.49 -38.42
N ALA A 2 -67.61 -6.69 -37.11
CA ALA A 2 -66.39 -6.70 -36.29
C ALA A 2 -65.24 -7.59 -36.82
N GLY A 3 -63.98 -7.14 -36.75
CA GLY A 3 -63.01 -7.51 -35.69
C GLY A 3 -61.87 -8.32 -36.35
N SER A 4 -60.62 -8.42 -35.89
CA SER A 4 -59.86 -7.94 -34.73
C SER A 4 -58.37 -8.14 -35.10
N LEU A 5 -57.51 -7.17 -34.76
CA LEU A 5 -56.06 -7.20 -35.04
C LEU A 5 -55.32 -8.22 -34.14
N PRO A 6 -54.42 -9.08 -34.66
CA PRO A 6 -53.61 -9.95 -33.82
C PRO A 6 -52.41 -9.20 -33.20
N TRP A 7 -52.47 -9.10 -31.88
CA TRP A 7 -51.54 -8.51 -30.92
C TRP A 7 -50.19 -9.27 -30.76
N LEU A 8 -49.47 -9.56 -31.84
CA LEU A 8 -48.22 -10.37 -31.74
C LEU A 8 -46.98 -9.75 -32.39
N ALA A 9 -46.87 -8.43 -32.42
CA ALA A 9 -45.64 -7.76 -32.86
C ALA A 9 -45.33 -6.53 -32.02
N ASN A 10 -45.12 -6.67 -30.70
CA ASN A 10 -44.54 -5.57 -29.93
C ASN A 10 -43.88 -5.95 -28.59
N ARG A 11 -43.26 -7.13 -28.48
CA ARG A 11 -42.61 -7.57 -27.22
C ARG A 11 -41.11 -7.83 -27.30
N SER A 12 -40.44 -7.58 -28.43
CA SER A 12 -39.00 -7.91 -28.56
C SER A 12 -38.04 -6.72 -28.47
N LEU A 13 -38.52 -5.47 -28.42
CA LEU A 13 -37.63 -4.28 -28.43
C LEU A 13 -37.51 -3.53 -27.09
N TRP A 14 -38.01 -4.09 -26.00
CA TRP A 14 -37.87 -3.51 -24.64
C TRP A 14 -36.87 -4.27 -23.76
N GLY A 15 -36.11 -5.21 -24.32
CA GLY A 15 -35.11 -5.98 -23.57
C GLY A 15 -33.78 -5.26 -23.37
N TRP A 16 -33.56 -4.13 -24.03
CA TRP A 16 -32.26 -3.46 -24.10
C TRP A 16 -32.39 -2.00 -23.63
N MET A 17 -32.00 -1.79 -22.36
CA MET A 17 -31.79 -0.53 -21.62
C MET A 17 -33.06 0.13 -21.00
N PRO A 18 -33.05 0.49 -19.69
CA PRO A 18 -31.89 0.94 -18.94
C PRO A 18 -31.63 0.12 -17.66
N LEU A 19 -30.51 -0.62 -17.65
CA LEU A 19 -29.83 -0.99 -16.39
C LEU A 19 -29.17 0.23 -15.72
N ALA A 20 -29.35 1.43 -16.25
CA ALA A 20 -28.65 2.65 -15.84
C ALA A 20 -29.43 3.53 -14.83
N CYS A 21 -30.67 3.20 -14.46
CA CYS A 21 -31.47 4.03 -13.54
C CYS A 21 -32.18 3.22 -12.45
N ARG A 22 -31.52 2.21 -11.86
CA ARG A 22 -32.05 1.60 -10.63
C ARG A 22 -31.55 2.39 -9.42
N SER A 23 -32.45 3.23 -8.95
CA SER A 23 -32.41 4.02 -7.73
C SER A 23 -31.80 3.23 -6.57
N PHE A 24 -30.79 3.81 -5.91
CA PHE A 24 -30.21 3.34 -4.65
C PHE A 24 -31.25 3.08 -3.53
N SER A 25 -32.49 3.54 -3.71
CA SER A 25 -33.59 3.47 -2.75
C SER A 25 -34.28 2.11 -2.63
N LEU A 26 -34.03 1.15 -3.53
CA LEU A 26 -34.66 -0.20 -3.46
C LEU A 26 -33.81 -1.25 -2.72
N GLY A 27 -32.77 -0.84 -2.00
CA GLY A 27 -32.09 -1.71 -1.03
C GLY A 27 -31.65 -3.06 -1.59
N VAL A 28 -30.98 -3.08 -2.76
CA VAL A 28 -30.39 -4.33 -3.28
C VAL A 28 -29.32 -4.77 -2.27
N PRO A 29 -29.49 -5.90 -1.53
CA PRO A 29 -28.64 -6.26 -0.38
C PRO A 29 -27.17 -6.59 -0.74
N LEU A 30 -26.83 -6.55 -2.03
CA LEU A 30 -25.60 -7.08 -2.62
C LEU A 30 -24.74 -6.03 -3.35
N LEU A 31 -25.14 -4.76 -3.36
CA LEU A 31 -24.37 -3.68 -4.01
C LEU A 31 -23.44 -2.90 -3.07
N THR A 32 -23.51 -3.14 -1.76
CA THR A 32 -22.60 -2.53 -0.79
C THR A 32 -21.34 -3.37 -0.61
N ARG A 33 -20.15 -2.78 -0.85
CA ARG A 33 -18.84 -3.42 -0.61
C ARG A 33 -18.46 -3.43 0.88
N VAL A 34 -19.44 -3.65 1.76
CA VAL A 34 -19.27 -3.71 3.22
C VAL A 34 -19.47 -5.16 3.65
N ARG A 35 -18.57 -5.68 4.48
CA ARG A 35 -18.74 -7.02 5.07
C ARG A 35 -19.99 -7.00 5.95
N LEU A 36 -20.92 -7.90 5.69
CA LEU A 36 -22.17 -8.04 6.45
C LEU A 36 -21.99 -8.79 7.78
N THR A 37 -20.87 -9.50 7.95
CA THR A 37 -20.53 -10.24 9.16
C THR A 37 -19.40 -9.57 9.92
N LEU A 38 -19.49 -9.60 11.25
CA LEU A 38 -18.37 -9.18 12.10
C LEU A 38 -17.15 -10.06 11.82
N PRO A 39 -15.93 -9.49 11.79
CA PRO A 39 -14.72 -10.28 11.73
C PRO A 39 -14.59 -11.12 13.02
N PRO A 40 -13.95 -12.29 12.94
CA PRO A 40 -13.69 -13.09 14.13
C PRO A 40 -12.81 -12.31 15.13
N PRO A 41 -12.95 -12.56 16.45
CA PRO A 41 -12.13 -11.92 17.46
C PRO A 41 -10.66 -12.27 17.22
N ARG A 42 -9.80 -11.24 17.18
CA ARG A 42 -8.36 -11.42 17.04
C ARG A 42 -7.73 -11.62 18.41
N VAL A 43 -7.56 -12.87 18.81
CA VAL A 43 -6.79 -13.21 20.02
C VAL A 43 -5.32 -12.90 19.76
N VAL A 44 -4.70 -12.13 20.65
CA VAL A 44 -3.28 -11.75 20.53
C VAL A 44 -2.60 -11.96 21.88
N ASP A 45 -1.64 -12.88 21.92
CA ASP A 45 -0.80 -13.10 23.08
C ASP A 45 0.13 -11.90 23.33
N ARG A 46 0.02 -11.31 24.53
CA ARG A 46 0.81 -10.14 24.96
C ARG A 46 2.18 -10.54 25.50
N TRP A 47 2.35 -11.79 25.91
CA TRP A 47 3.57 -12.32 26.54
C TRP A 47 4.34 -13.27 25.64
N ASN A 48 4.20 -13.11 24.32
CA ASN A 48 5.06 -13.85 23.40
C ASN A 48 6.54 -13.46 23.59
N GLU A 49 7.44 -14.38 23.26
CA GLU A 49 8.89 -14.20 23.44
C GLU A 49 9.40 -12.90 22.80
N LYS A 50 8.93 -12.58 21.59
CA LYS A 50 9.33 -11.36 20.87
C LYS A 50 8.94 -10.06 21.58
N ARG A 51 7.80 -10.02 22.27
CA ARG A 51 7.35 -8.84 23.03
C ARG A 51 7.98 -8.80 24.41
N ALA A 52 8.07 -9.95 25.06
CA ALA A 52 8.69 -10.08 26.38
C ALA A 52 10.17 -9.65 26.34
N LEU A 53 10.89 -10.00 25.28
CA LEU A 53 12.32 -9.70 25.11
C LEU A 53 12.60 -8.47 24.22
N PHE A 54 11.58 -7.68 23.88
CA PHE A 54 11.78 -6.51 23.02
C PHE A 54 12.57 -5.42 23.75
N GLY A 55 13.66 -4.94 23.14
CA GLY A 55 14.47 -3.81 23.64
C GLY A 55 15.50 -4.16 24.72
N VAL A 56 15.67 -5.43 25.08
CA VAL A 56 16.58 -5.88 26.16
C VAL A 56 18.02 -5.38 25.98
N TYR A 57 18.54 -5.35 24.75
CA TYR A 57 19.93 -5.00 24.45
C TYR A 57 20.12 -3.62 23.82
N ASP A 58 19.15 -2.70 23.95
CA ASP A 58 19.22 -1.39 23.29
C ASP A 58 20.31 -0.49 23.89
N ASN A 59 20.62 -0.64 25.18
CA ASN A 59 21.63 0.15 25.91
C ASN A 59 22.98 -0.55 26.05
N ILE A 60 23.26 -1.57 25.22
CA ILE A 60 24.50 -2.37 25.29
C ILE A 60 25.77 -1.51 25.19
N GLY A 61 25.72 -0.37 24.49
CA GLY A 61 26.87 0.52 24.40
C GLY A 61 27.23 1.14 25.75
N ILE A 62 26.24 1.70 26.46
CA ILE A 62 26.47 2.42 27.73
C ILE A 62 26.84 1.43 28.85
N LEU A 63 26.17 0.27 28.89
CA LEU A 63 26.37 -0.73 29.95
C LEU A 63 27.48 -1.74 29.63
N GLY A 64 27.93 -1.82 28.38
CA GLY A 64 28.93 -2.77 27.89
C GLY A 64 30.20 -2.10 27.38
N ASN A 65 30.68 -1.07 28.10
CA ASN A 65 31.97 -0.40 27.84
C ASN A 65 32.15 0.10 26.39
N PHE A 66 31.06 0.42 25.71
CA PHE A 66 31.03 0.85 24.30
C PHE A 66 31.67 -0.13 23.30
N GLU A 67 31.74 -1.43 23.61
CA GLU A 67 32.25 -2.46 22.70
C GLU A 67 31.46 -2.55 21.38
N LYS A 68 30.14 -2.30 21.45
CA LYS A 68 29.21 -2.35 20.33
C LYS A 68 28.24 -1.18 20.35
N HIS A 69 27.96 -0.64 19.16
CA HIS A 69 26.95 0.42 19.00
C HIS A 69 25.58 -0.19 18.64
N PRO A 70 24.46 0.23 19.26
CA PRO A 70 23.12 -0.36 19.01
C PRO A 70 22.69 -0.41 17.54
N LYS A 71 23.16 0.54 16.72
CA LYS A 71 22.99 0.55 15.25
C LYS A 71 23.39 -0.76 14.55
N GLU A 72 24.32 -1.53 15.12
CA GLU A 72 24.80 -2.80 14.57
C GLU A 72 23.82 -3.96 14.84
N LEU A 73 23.02 -3.86 15.90
CA LEU A 73 21.99 -4.85 16.26
C LEU A 73 20.77 -4.80 15.32
N ILE A 74 20.57 -3.66 14.64
CA ILE A 74 19.42 -3.44 13.75
C ILE A 74 19.53 -4.36 12.53
N LYS A 75 18.57 -5.27 12.41
CA LYS A 75 18.39 -6.11 11.22
C LYS A 75 17.60 -5.34 10.16
N GLY A 76 18.08 -5.39 8.93
CA GLY A 76 17.43 -4.72 7.81
C GLY A 76 18.35 -4.53 6.60
N PRO A 77 17.89 -3.79 5.58
CA PRO A 77 18.67 -3.50 4.39
C PRO A 77 19.97 -2.78 4.75
N VAL A 78 21.10 -3.25 4.22
CA VAL A 78 22.45 -2.73 4.54
C VAL A 78 22.57 -1.23 4.31
N TRP A 79 21.86 -0.71 3.30
CA TRP A 79 21.84 0.71 2.95
C TRP A 79 20.98 1.58 3.89
N LEU A 80 20.31 1.01 4.89
CA LEU A 80 19.48 1.72 5.88
C LEU A 80 19.92 1.50 7.34
N ARG A 81 20.82 0.54 7.62
CA ARG A 81 21.26 0.28 9.00
C ARG A 81 21.95 1.51 9.58
N GLY A 82 21.44 1.98 10.73
CA GLY A 82 21.98 3.15 11.43
C GLY A 82 21.90 4.47 10.66
N TRP A 83 21.01 4.59 9.66
CA TRP A 83 20.92 5.79 8.84
C TRP A 83 19.45 6.20 8.61
N ARG A 84 19.18 7.49 8.68
CA ARG A 84 17.85 8.08 8.45
C ARG A 84 17.93 9.18 7.39
N GLY A 85 16.94 9.23 6.52
CA GLY A 85 16.80 10.31 5.53
C GLY A 85 15.49 10.20 4.76
N ASN A 86 15.21 11.23 3.96
CA ASN A 86 14.00 11.29 3.15
C ASN A 86 14.02 10.26 2.00
N GLU A 87 12.92 10.13 1.26
CA GLU A 87 12.82 9.16 0.18
C GLU A 87 13.89 9.36 -0.91
N LEU A 88 14.16 10.60 -1.32
CA LEU A 88 15.17 10.91 -2.33
C LEU A 88 16.57 10.46 -1.88
N GLN A 89 16.96 10.82 -0.65
CA GLN A 89 18.24 10.42 -0.04
C GLN A 89 18.34 8.90 0.09
N ARG A 90 17.25 8.22 0.48
CA ARG A 90 17.16 6.76 0.49
C ARG A 90 17.43 6.18 -0.89
N CYS A 91 16.73 6.64 -1.93
CA CYS A 91 16.91 6.13 -3.29
C CYS A 91 18.34 6.34 -3.81
N ILE A 92 18.94 7.52 -3.58
CA ILE A 92 20.33 7.82 -3.96
C ILE A 92 21.30 6.88 -3.24
N ARG A 93 21.11 6.68 -1.93
CA ARG A 93 21.94 5.77 -1.13
C ARG A 93 21.81 4.31 -1.59
N LYS A 94 20.58 3.84 -1.87
CA LYS A 94 20.33 2.52 -2.45
C LYS A 94 21.11 2.33 -3.75
N LYS A 95 20.98 3.30 -4.67
CA LYS A 95 21.66 3.27 -5.96
C LYS A 95 23.18 3.19 -5.79
N LYS A 96 23.75 4.00 -4.90
CA LYS A 96 25.20 4.03 -4.66
C LYS A 96 25.72 2.72 -4.04
N MET A 97 24.99 2.14 -3.09
CA MET A 97 25.48 0.98 -2.31
C MET A 97 25.16 -0.37 -2.95
N VAL A 98 23.99 -0.51 -3.58
CA VAL A 98 23.52 -1.81 -4.11
C VAL A 98 23.15 -1.75 -5.58
N GLY A 99 23.25 -0.59 -6.23
CA GLY A 99 22.83 -0.43 -7.62
C GLY A 99 23.56 -1.35 -8.60
N SER A 100 24.84 -1.65 -8.38
CA SER A 100 25.61 -2.54 -9.26
C SER A 100 25.08 -3.98 -9.34
N ARG A 101 24.39 -4.43 -8.30
CA ARG A 101 23.83 -5.80 -8.19
C ARG A 101 22.30 -5.84 -8.28
N MET A 102 21.66 -4.72 -8.62
CA MET A 102 20.21 -4.67 -8.80
C MET A 102 19.82 -5.22 -10.18
N PHE A 103 18.61 -5.77 -10.29
CA PHE A 103 18.04 -6.11 -11.58
C PHE A 103 17.89 -4.86 -12.45
N ALA A 104 18.00 -5.04 -13.77
CA ALA A 104 17.97 -3.94 -14.73
C ALA A 104 16.68 -3.12 -14.65
N GLU A 105 15.53 -3.78 -14.52
CA GLU A 105 14.23 -3.14 -14.36
C GLU A 105 14.14 -2.33 -13.06
N ASP A 106 14.58 -2.91 -11.94
CA ASP A 106 14.59 -2.24 -10.64
C ASP A 106 15.49 -1.00 -10.63
N LEU A 107 16.67 -1.11 -11.26
CA LEU A 107 17.60 0.01 -11.40
C LEU A 107 16.98 1.11 -12.27
N HIS A 108 16.34 0.74 -13.39
CA HIS A 108 15.65 1.67 -14.27
C HIS A 108 14.51 2.41 -13.53
N ASN A 109 13.69 1.68 -12.77
CA ASN A 109 12.61 2.23 -11.95
C ASN A 109 13.14 3.13 -10.83
N LEU A 110 14.23 2.73 -10.17
CA LEU A 110 14.91 3.55 -9.15
C LEU A 110 15.41 4.88 -9.75
N ASN A 111 16.00 4.84 -10.94
CA ASN A 111 16.45 6.04 -11.66
C ASN A 111 15.28 6.95 -12.06
N LYS A 112 14.16 6.38 -12.51
CA LYS A 112 12.92 7.16 -12.75
C LYS A 112 12.43 7.83 -11.46
N ARG A 113 12.41 7.09 -10.35
CA ARG A 113 11.97 7.63 -9.05
C ARG A 113 12.86 8.77 -8.55
N ILE A 114 14.18 8.61 -8.62
CA ILE A 114 15.14 9.67 -8.25
C ILE A 114 14.91 10.93 -9.09
N ARG A 115 14.77 10.80 -10.41
CA ARG A 115 14.50 11.94 -11.31
C ARG A 115 13.18 12.64 -10.98
N TYR A 116 12.13 11.87 -10.72
CA TYR A 116 10.83 12.42 -10.31
C TYR A 116 10.94 13.20 -9.01
N LEU A 117 11.51 12.59 -7.96
CA LEU A 117 11.63 13.19 -6.63
C LEU A 117 12.51 14.44 -6.65
N TYR A 118 13.60 14.42 -7.42
CA TYR A 118 14.46 15.59 -7.60
C TYR A 118 13.68 16.77 -8.21
N LYS A 119 12.90 16.53 -9.27
CA LYS A 119 12.04 17.57 -9.85
C LYS A 119 10.96 18.02 -8.87
N HIS A 120 10.30 17.09 -8.18
CA HIS A 120 9.22 17.41 -7.25
C HIS A 120 9.72 18.29 -6.10
N PHE A 121 10.73 17.85 -5.34
CA PHE A 121 11.23 18.61 -4.20
C PHE A 121 11.89 19.93 -4.59
N ASN A 122 12.55 20.01 -5.74
CA ASN A 122 13.31 21.20 -6.15
C ASN A 122 12.59 22.08 -7.17
N ARG A 123 11.34 21.78 -7.57
CA ARG A 123 10.56 22.63 -8.51
C ARG A 123 9.11 22.83 -8.09
N HIS A 124 8.58 21.97 -7.24
CA HIS A 124 7.19 22.01 -6.80
C HIS A 124 7.13 22.09 -5.27
N GLY A 125 6.18 22.83 -4.73
CA GLY A 125 6.01 22.98 -3.29
C GLY A 125 5.07 24.14 -2.98
N LYS A 126 4.29 24.01 -1.91
CA LYS A 126 3.42 25.09 -1.42
C LYS A 126 4.25 26.18 -0.73
N TYR A 127 5.23 25.75 0.06
CA TYR A 127 6.14 26.62 0.78
C TYR A 127 7.45 26.69 0.00
N ARG A 128 7.82 27.90 -0.40
CA ARG A 128 9.05 28.23 -1.12
C ARG A 128 9.48 29.63 -0.77
#